data_AF-A0AAW7WS98-F1
#
_entry.id   AF-A0AAW7WS98-F1
#
_cell.length_a   1.000
_cell.length_b   1.000
_cell.length_c   1.000
_cell.angle_alpha   90.00
_cell.angle_beta   90.00
_cell.angle_gamma   90.00
#
_symmetry.space_group_name_H-M   'P 1'
#
loop_
_entity.id
_entity.type
_entity.pdbx_description
1 polymer ?
#
loop_
_entity_poly.entity_id
_entity_poly.type
_entity_poly.pdbx_seq_one_letter_code
_entity_poly.pdbx_strand_id
1 'polypeptide(L)'
;MRKKRTNWTEQKIAVLIQLYPIETTPRTAEVLGMCERAVKEKARSLGLKKAVKSRWMEHADYVRNHFTHRSYAEIGKELGISREYARRIAVRMGLKRTALEDFKVLSRIHSDIMRRERRRVIFGLSPITRIKVVSNRARVRLRSWLKSKGYIAGEEYGILYYTDDLHRIQESELRGAKLGFRFLPYPSEETIVLSNIL
;
A
#
# COMPACT_ATOMS: atom_id res chain seq x y z
N MET A 1 -56.19 -8.70 -36.75
CA MET A 1 -54.95 -8.38 -36.00
C MET A 1 -55.26 -7.35 -34.91
N ARG A 2 -55.07 -7.69 -33.63
CA ARG A 2 -55.38 -6.79 -32.50
C ARG A 2 -54.25 -5.76 -32.38
N LYS A 3 -54.47 -4.49 -32.77
CA LYS A 3 -53.51 -3.40 -32.56
C LYS A 3 -53.17 -3.34 -31.06
N LYS A 4 -51.93 -3.63 -30.69
CA LYS A 4 -51.43 -3.33 -29.34
C LYS A 4 -51.60 -1.84 -29.12
N ARG A 5 -52.43 -1.45 -28.13
CA ARG A 5 -52.51 -0.06 -27.69
C ARG A 5 -51.15 0.30 -27.11
N THR A 6 -50.31 0.99 -27.87
CA THR A 6 -49.03 1.51 -27.39
C THR A 6 -49.33 2.69 -26.47
N ASN A 7 -49.13 2.51 -25.17
CA ASN A 7 -49.25 3.55 -24.14
C ASN A 7 -48.13 4.63 -24.22
N TRP A 8 -47.50 4.75 -25.40
CA TRP A 8 -46.39 5.65 -25.70
C TRP A 8 -46.89 6.76 -26.61
N THR A 9 -47.22 7.90 -26.01
CA THR A 9 -47.52 9.15 -26.73
C THR A 9 -46.23 9.90 -27.03
N GLU A 10 -46.25 10.81 -28.01
CA GLU A 10 -45.11 11.67 -28.34
C GLU A 10 -44.62 12.48 -27.13
N GLN A 11 -45.55 12.97 -26.31
CA GLN A 11 -45.25 13.65 -25.05
C GLN A 11 -44.45 12.77 -24.08
N LYS A 12 -44.88 11.52 -23.88
CA LYS A 12 -44.16 10.56 -23.02
C LYS A 12 -42.78 10.22 -23.58
N ILE A 13 -42.63 10.17 -24.90
CA ILE A 13 -41.35 9.94 -25.57
C ILE A 13 -40.42 11.14 -25.35
N ALA A 14 -40.91 12.38 -25.50
CA ALA A 14 -40.13 13.58 -25.24
C ALA A 14 -39.64 13.65 -23.79
N VAL A 15 -40.53 13.39 -22.83
CA VAL A 15 -40.19 13.32 -21.39
C VAL A 15 -39.16 12.21 -21.12
N LEU A 16 -39.30 11.05 -21.74
CA LEU A 16 -38.32 9.97 -21.62
C LEU A 16 -36.94 10.37 -22.16
N ILE A 17 -36.87 11.04 -23.31
CA ILE A 17 -35.60 11.49 -23.90
C ILE A 17 -34.87 12.49 -22.98
N GLN A 18 -35.62 13.40 -22.35
CA GLN A 18 -35.04 14.40 -21.44
C GLN A 18 -34.63 13.80 -20.09
N LEU A 19 -35.52 13.02 -19.45
CA LEU A 19 -35.30 12.56 -18.09
C LEU A 19 -34.46 11.29 -18.01
N TYR A 20 -34.55 10.39 -18.99
CA TYR A 20 -33.87 9.10 -18.89
C TYR A 20 -32.36 9.21 -18.73
N PRO A 21 -31.62 10.08 -19.45
CA PRO A 21 -30.19 10.21 -19.24
C PRO A 21 -29.82 10.69 -17.83
N ILE A 22 -30.57 11.63 -17.27
CA ILE A 22 -30.20 12.37 -16.06
C ILE A 22 -30.71 11.66 -14.79
N GLU A 23 -31.97 11.24 -14.80
CA GLU A 23 -32.68 10.76 -13.62
C GLU A 23 -32.52 9.26 -13.38
N THR A 24 -32.87 8.82 -12.17
CA THR A 24 -32.97 7.38 -11.86
C THR A 24 -34.15 6.74 -12.59
N THR A 25 -34.01 5.47 -13.01
CA THR A 25 -35.09 4.77 -13.72
C THR A 25 -36.42 4.69 -12.95
N PRO A 26 -36.43 4.48 -11.61
CA PRO A 26 -37.65 4.55 -10.82
C PRO A 26 -38.33 5.92 -10.91
N ARG A 27 -37.56 7.02 -10.79
CA ARG A 27 -38.11 8.38 -10.91
C ARG A 27 -38.67 8.66 -12.30
N THR A 28 -37.98 8.22 -13.35
CA THR A 28 -38.49 8.35 -14.73
C THR A 28 -39.79 7.57 -14.93
N ALA A 29 -39.92 6.40 -14.28
CA ALA A 29 -41.11 5.56 -14.36
C ALA A 29 -42.31 6.16 -13.63
N GLU A 30 -42.09 6.75 -12.46
CA GLU A 30 -43.09 7.51 -11.70
C GLU A 30 -43.64 8.69 -12.51
N VAL A 31 -42.77 9.53 -13.09
CA VAL A 31 -43.17 10.70 -13.89
C VAL A 31 -43.98 10.29 -15.14
N LEU A 32 -43.64 9.16 -15.77
CA LEU A 32 -44.34 8.66 -16.95
C LEU A 32 -45.62 7.87 -16.61
N GLY A 33 -45.87 7.57 -15.33
CA GLY A 33 -46.95 6.69 -14.89
C GLY A 33 -46.82 5.28 -15.47
N MET A 34 -45.60 4.75 -15.55
CA MET A 34 -45.28 3.48 -16.20
C MET A 34 -44.42 2.58 -15.32
N CYS A 35 -44.37 1.28 -15.63
CA CYS A 35 -43.45 0.38 -14.95
C CYS A 35 -42.00 0.57 -15.45
N GLU A 36 -41.02 0.41 -14.56
CA GLU A 36 -39.60 0.57 -14.88
C GLU A 36 -39.15 -0.28 -16.07
N ARG A 37 -39.70 -1.50 -16.20
CA ARG A 37 -39.37 -2.41 -17.29
C ARG A 37 -39.76 -1.82 -18.64
N ALA A 38 -40.97 -1.26 -18.76
CA ALA A 38 -41.42 -0.65 -20.00
C ALA A 38 -40.59 0.59 -20.36
N VAL A 39 -40.18 1.38 -19.36
CA VAL A 39 -39.26 2.51 -19.53
C VAL A 39 -37.89 2.04 -20.04
N LYS A 40 -37.31 0.99 -19.46
CA LYS A 40 -36.03 0.40 -19.91
C LYS A 40 -36.12 -0.16 -21.33
N GLU A 41 -37.19 -0.89 -21.64
CA GLU A 41 -37.42 -1.45 -22.99
C GLU A 41 -37.55 -0.34 -24.04
N LYS A 42 -38.32 0.72 -23.73
CA LYS A 42 -38.49 1.84 -24.66
C LYS A 42 -37.21 2.65 -24.80
N ALA A 43 -36.50 2.94 -23.71
CA ALA A 43 -35.21 3.62 -23.77
C ALA A 43 -34.20 2.84 -24.61
N ARG A 44 -34.16 1.50 -24.47
CA ARG A 44 -33.35 0.62 -25.33
C ARG A 44 -33.74 0.71 -26.80
N SER A 45 -35.05 0.73 -27.11
CA SER A 45 -35.54 0.89 -28.49
C SER A 45 -35.18 2.25 -29.11
N LEU A 46 -35.04 3.28 -28.27
CA LEU A 46 -34.65 4.63 -28.68
C LEU A 46 -33.12 4.87 -28.62
N GLY A 47 -32.33 3.85 -28.25
CA GLY A 47 -30.88 3.98 -28.08
C GLY A 47 -30.44 4.86 -26.89
N LEU A 48 -31.35 5.21 -25.99
CA LEU A 48 -31.06 6.08 -24.84
C LEU A 48 -30.17 5.34 -23.82
N LYS A 49 -29.08 5.99 -23.42
CA LYS A 49 -28.17 5.52 -22.37
C LYS A 49 -28.31 6.43 -21.14
N LYS A 50 -28.14 5.86 -19.95
CA LYS A 50 -28.00 6.68 -18.73
C LYS A 50 -26.74 7.53 -18.87
N ALA A 51 -26.83 8.79 -18.47
CA ALA A 51 -25.66 9.62 -18.26
C ALA A 51 -24.76 8.91 -17.23
N VAL A 52 -23.46 9.14 -17.36
CA VAL A 52 -22.48 8.63 -16.41
C VAL A 52 -22.91 9.11 -15.02
N LYS A 53 -23.15 8.17 -14.09
CA LYS A 53 -23.60 8.47 -12.71
C LYS A 53 -22.74 9.63 -12.16
N SER A 54 -23.33 10.72 -11.63
CA SER A 54 -22.53 11.90 -11.19
C SER A 54 -21.41 11.49 -10.24
N ARG A 55 -21.71 10.55 -9.33
CA ARG A 55 -20.73 9.95 -8.41
C ARG A 55 -19.53 9.30 -9.11
N TRP A 56 -19.71 8.70 -10.29
CA TRP A 56 -18.57 8.22 -11.08
C TRP A 56 -17.76 9.38 -11.65
N MET A 57 -18.40 10.44 -12.15
CA MET A 57 -17.69 11.62 -12.66
C MET A 57 -16.88 12.29 -11.53
N GLU A 58 -17.47 12.47 -10.36
CA GLU A 58 -16.78 12.97 -9.17
C GLU A 58 -15.54 12.13 -8.83
N HIS A 59 -15.68 10.80 -8.78
CA HIS A 59 -14.54 9.92 -8.53
C HIS A 59 -13.51 9.97 -9.66
N ALA A 60 -13.94 10.08 -10.92
CA ALA A 60 -13.07 10.14 -12.09
C ALA A 60 -12.26 11.44 -12.12
N ASP A 61 -12.88 12.57 -11.81
CA ASP A 61 -12.22 13.87 -11.74
C ASP A 61 -11.19 13.89 -10.60
N TYR A 62 -11.57 13.36 -9.43
CA TYR A 62 -10.63 13.24 -8.32
C TYR A 62 -9.44 12.35 -8.67
N VAL A 63 -9.69 11.17 -9.27
CA VAL A 63 -8.62 10.27 -9.73
C VAL A 63 -7.72 10.98 -10.73
N ARG A 64 -8.27 11.67 -11.74
CA ARG A 64 -7.48 12.39 -12.76
C ARG A 64 -6.52 13.38 -12.13
N ASN A 65 -6.99 14.16 -11.15
CA ASN A 65 -6.20 15.23 -10.53
C ASN A 65 -5.12 14.71 -9.56
N HIS A 66 -5.35 13.56 -8.93
CA HIS A 66 -4.46 13.01 -7.89
C HIS A 66 -3.60 11.83 -8.36
N PHE A 67 -3.87 11.30 -9.55
CA PHE A 67 -3.25 10.09 -10.07
C PHE A 67 -1.72 10.20 -10.16
N THR A 68 -1.16 11.38 -10.40
CA THR A 68 0.30 11.56 -10.58
C THR A 68 1.10 11.37 -9.29
N HIS A 69 0.54 11.71 -8.13
CA HIS A 69 1.29 11.82 -6.87
C HIS A 69 0.72 10.96 -5.72
N ARG A 70 -0.49 10.41 -5.86
CA ARG A 70 -1.13 9.52 -4.88
C ARG A 70 -1.21 8.09 -5.38
N SER A 71 -1.01 7.11 -4.51
CA SER A 71 -1.30 5.70 -4.84
C SER A 71 -2.80 5.44 -4.88
N TYR A 72 -3.22 4.36 -5.57
CA TYR A 72 -4.63 3.94 -5.59
C TYR A 72 -5.19 3.64 -4.19
N ALA A 73 -4.35 3.22 -3.25
CA ALA A 73 -4.77 2.98 -1.87
C ALA A 73 -5.12 4.28 -1.14
N GLU A 74 -4.32 5.33 -1.35
CA GLU A 74 -4.59 6.67 -0.79
C GLU A 74 -5.83 7.30 -1.43
N ILE A 75 -5.93 7.23 -2.76
CA ILE A 75 -7.12 7.72 -3.49
C ILE A 75 -8.38 7.00 -2.99
N GLY A 76 -8.30 5.67 -2.82
CA GLY A 76 -9.41 4.89 -2.27
C GLY A 76 -9.81 5.36 -0.87
N LYS A 77 -8.83 5.59 0.01
CA LYS A 77 -9.09 6.08 1.36
C LYS A 77 -9.74 7.46 1.37
N GLU A 78 -9.26 8.38 0.53
CA GLU A 78 -9.78 9.76 0.46
C GLU A 78 -11.21 9.82 -0.12
N LEU A 79 -11.51 8.98 -1.11
CA LEU A 79 -12.85 8.88 -1.71
C LEU A 79 -13.80 7.94 -0.93
N GLY A 80 -13.33 7.25 0.11
CA GLY A 80 -14.12 6.23 0.82
C GLY A 80 -14.50 5.02 -0.04
N ILE A 81 -13.65 4.65 -1.01
CA ILE A 81 -13.84 3.53 -1.93
C ILE A 81 -12.69 2.52 -1.82
N SER A 82 -12.86 1.32 -2.38
CA SER A 82 -11.78 0.35 -2.44
C SER A 82 -10.65 0.81 -3.37
N ARG A 83 -9.40 0.43 -3.02
CA ARG A 83 -8.21 0.60 -3.88
C ARG A 83 -8.44 0.13 -5.31
N GLU A 84 -9.10 -1.02 -5.45
CA GLU A 84 -9.35 -1.64 -6.75
C GLU A 84 -10.37 -0.87 -7.58
N TYR A 85 -11.37 -0.24 -6.94
CA TYR A 85 -12.28 0.65 -7.64
C TYR A 85 -11.53 1.86 -8.23
N ALA A 86 -10.66 2.50 -7.45
CA ALA A 86 -9.84 3.62 -7.92
C ALA A 86 -8.93 3.21 -9.11
N ARG A 87 -8.32 2.02 -9.04
CA ARG A 87 -7.53 1.46 -10.15
C ARG A 87 -8.37 1.28 -11.42
N ARG A 88 -9.57 0.70 -11.31
CA ARG A 88 -10.48 0.50 -12.45
C ARG A 88 -10.91 1.82 -13.11
N ILE A 89 -11.13 2.87 -12.33
CA ILE A 89 -11.39 4.21 -12.88
C ILE A 89 -10.20 4.66 -13.72
N ALA A 90 -8.99 4.65 -13.15
CA ALA A 90 -7.78 5.11 -13.85
C ALA A 90 -7.54 4.34 -15.16
N VAL A 91 -7.70 3.00 -15.13
CA VAL A 91 -7.59 2.16 -16.34
C VAL A 91 -8.66 2.52 -17.36
N ARG A 92 -9.92 2.71 -16.94
CA ARG A 92 -11.01 3.13 -17.84
C ARG A 92 -10.76 4.50 -18.47
N MET A 93 -10.04 5.37 -17.78
CA MET A 93 -9.63 6.69 -18.27
C MET A 93 -8.33 6.66 -19.08
N GLY A 94 -7.68 5.50 -19.21
CA GLY A 94 -6.40 5.37 -19.92
C GLY A 94 -5.22 6.03 -19.21
N LEU A 95 -5.33 6.31 -17.90
CA LEU A 95 -4.28 6.95 -17.13
C LEU A 95 -3.12 5.97 -16.89
N LYS A 96 -1.92 6.37 -17.29
CA LYS A 96 -0.68 5.62 -17.10
C LYS A 96 0.38 6.55 -16.52
N ARG A 97 1.14 6.04 -15.56
CA ARG A 97 2.30 6.76 -15.01
C ARG A 97 3.54 6.43 -15.81
N THR A 98 4.45 7.39 -15.83
CA THR A 98 5.85 7.15 -16.17
C THR A 98 6.57 6.44 -15.02
N ALA A 99 7.69 5.78 -15.32
CA ALA A 99 8.50 5.12 -14.31
C ALA A 99 8.98 6.08 -13.20
N LEU A 100 9.24 7.34 -13.55
CA LEU A 100 9.65 8.37 -12.60
C LEU A 100 8.52 8.75 -11.63
N GLU A 101 7.29 8.88 -12.12
CA GLU A 101 6.13 9.17 -11.29
C GLU A 101 5.83 8.01 -10.33
N ASP A 102 5.88 6.77 -10.83
CA ASP A 102 5.73 5.59 -9.98
C ASP A 102 6.82 5.53 -8.90
N PHE A 103 8.08 5.79 -9.27
CA PHE A 103 9.17 5.87 -8.31
C PHE A 103 8.93 6.95 -7.25
N LYS A 104 8.48 8.15 -7.63
CA LYS A 104 8.17 9.24 -6.68
C LYS A 104 7.07 8.84 -5.69
N VAL A 105 6.00 8.22 -6.18
CA VAL A 105 4.90 7.74 -5.32
C VAL A 105 5.39 6.64 -4.36
N LEU A 106 6.12 5.65 -4.87
CA LEU A 106 6.67 4.56 -4.06
C LEU A 106 7.67 5.07 -3.01
N SER A 107 8.58 5.95 -3.41
CA SER A 107 9.60 6.55 -2.53
C SER A 107 8.96 7.33 -1.38
N ARG A 108 7.92 8.13 -1.68
CA ARG A 108 7.16 8.85 -0.65
C ARG A 108 6.49 7.90 0.33
N ILE A 109 5.77 6.90 -0.18
CA ILE A 109 5.06 5.92 0.66
C ILE A 109 6.03 5.15 1.54
N HIS A 110 7.15 4.71 0.97
CA HIS A 110 8.20 4.02 1.71
C HIS A 110 8.80 4.91 2.80
N SER A 111 9.09 6.18 2.49
CA SER A 111 9.58 7.17 3.47
C SER A 111 8.57 7.40 4.61
N ASP A 112 7.28 7.46 4.29
CA ASP A 112 6.22 7.62 5.29
C ASP A 112 6.07 6.40 6.20
N ILE A 113 6.15 5.19 5.64
CA ILE A 113 6.16 3.93 6.39
C ILE A 113 7.37 3.92 7.33
N MET A 114 8.56 4.18 6.80
CA MET A 114 9.80 4.26 7.58
C MET A 114 9.73 5.28 8.71
N ARG A 115 9.13 6.46 8.48
CA ARG A 115 8.97 7.49 9.50
C ARG A 115 8.02 7.06 10.62
N ARG A 116 6.90 6.40 10.27
CA ARG A 116 5.95 5.87 11.26
C ARG A 116 6.59 4.76 12.09
N GLU A 117 7.27 3.85 11.44
CA GLU A 117 7.93 2.70 12.09
C GLU A 117 9.10 3.17 12.99
N ARG A 118 9.90 4.15 12.56
CA ARG A 118 10.92 4.80 13.42
C ARG A 118 10.33 5.44 14.67
N ARG A 119 9.21 6.16 14.54
CA ARG A 119 8.54 6.77 15.69
C ARG A 119 8.10 5.72 16.70
N ARG A 120 7.57 4.58 16.24
CA ARG A 120 7.19 3.48 17.14
C ARG A 120 8.37 2.98 17.97
N VAL A 121 9.52 2.78 17.35
CA VAL A 121 10.74 2.39 18.07
C VAL A 121 11.16 3.45 19.09
N ILE A 122 11.13 4.74 18.73
CA ILE A 122 11.49 5.83 19.65
C ILE A 122 10.56 5.85 20.88
N PHE A 123 9.27 5.64 20.68
CA PHE A 123 8.27 5.61 21.75
C PHE A 123 8.16 4.24 22.44
N GLY A 124 9.01 3.26 22.12
CA GLY A 124 8.97 1.91 22.70
C GLY A 124 7.71 1.11 22.35
N LEU A 125 6.98 1.48 21.29
CA LEU A 125 5.79 0.79 20.83
C LEU A 125 6.15 -0.43 19.99
N SER A 126 5.26 -1.42 19.98
CA SER A 126 5.39 -2.59 19.12
C SER A 126 5.40 -2.19 17.63
N PRO A 127 6.26 -2.84 16.81
CA PRO A 127 6.34 -2.56 15.39
C PRO A 127 5.06 -2.99 14.67
N ILE A 128 4.61 -2.22 13.67
CA ILE A 128 3.48 -2.63 12.81
C ILE A 128 4.00 -3.55 11.71
N THR A 129 5.14 -3.19 11.15
CA THR A 129 5.76 -3.90 10.04
C THR A 129 7.02 -4.61 10.50
N ARG A 130 7.47 -5.64 9.79
CA ARG A 130 8.76 -6.30 10.06
C ARG A 130 9.96 -5.51 9.53
N ILE A 131 9.77 -4.23 9.23
CA ILE A 131 10.79 -3.39 8.62
C ILE A 131 11.77 -2.92 9.71
N LYS A 132 13.05 -3.25 9.52
CA LYS A 132 14.11 -2.77 10.40
C LYS A 132 14.38 -1.29 10.13
N VAL A 133 14.02 -0.44 11.09
CA VAL A 133 14.15 1.01 10.96
C VAL A 133 15.31 1.65 11.70
N VAL A 134 15.82 0.99 12.74
CA VAL A 134 16.97 1.46 13.51
C VAL A 134 18.05 0.40 13.42
N SER A 135 19.24 0.84 13.03
CA SER A 135 20.47 0.09 13.22
C SER A 135 21.20 0.67 14.42
N ASN A 136 21.69 -0.19 15.30
CA ASN A 136 22.60 0.25 16.35
C ASN A 136 23.96 0.57 15.70
N ARG A 137 24.11 1.80 15.17
CA ARG A 137 25.29 2.22 14.38
C ARG A 137 26.57 2.14 15.21
N ALA A 138 26.50 2.45 16.50
CA ALA A 138 27.62 2.30 17.44
C ALA A 138 28.07 0.83 17.52
N ARG A 139 27.11 -0.10 17.72
CA ARG A 139 27.37 -1.55 17.74
C ARG A 139 27.95 -2.04 16.42
N VAL A 140 27.40 -1.62 15.28
CA VAL A 140 27.88 -2.02 13.95
C VAL A 140 29.31 -1.54 13.70
N ARG A 141 29.59 -0.25 13.98
CA ARG A 141 30.95 0.32 13.83
C ARG A 141 31.95 -0.37 14.75
N LEU A 142 31.59 -0.58 16.01
CA LEU A 142 32.46 -1.24 16.97
C LEU A 142 32.77 -2.68 16.54
N ARG A 143 31.78 -3.45 16.07
CA ARG A 143 32.02 -4.81 15.53
C ARG A 143 32.99 -4.78 14.36
N SER A 144 32.79 -3.88 13.40
CA SER A 144 33.68 -3.74 12.24
C SER A 144 35.11 -3.40 12.66
N TRP A 145 35.26 -2.49 13.62
CA TRP A 145 36.56 -2.09 14.13
C TRP A 145 37.25 -3.21 14.93
N LEU A 146 36.53 -3.92 15.81
CA LEU A 146 37.05 -5.06 16.55
C LEU A 146 37.52 -6.18 15.60
N LYS A 147 36.78 -6.45 14.52
CA LYS A 147 37.24 -7.37 13.47
C LYS A 147 38.56 -6.94 12.84
N SER A 148 38.75 -5.64 12.58
CA SER A 148 40.02 -5.12 12.05
C SER A 148 41.19 -5.24 13.03
N LYS A 149 40.90 -5.45 14.32
CA LYS A 149 41.89 -5.67 15.37
C LYS A 149 42.18 -7.15 15.64
N GLY A 150 41.52 -8.08 14.96
CA GLY A 150 41.76 -9.52 15.09
C GLY A 150 40.67 -10.30 15.82
N TYR A 151 39.62 -9.64 16.34
CA TYR A 151 38.50 -10.37 16.94
C TYR A 151 37.68 -11.11 15.88
N ILE A 152 37.32 -12.36 16.15
CA ILE A 152 36.57 -13.23 15.23
C ILE A 152 35.08 -13.18 15.56
N ALA A 153 34.21 -13.01 14.57
CA ALA A 153 32.77 -12.99 14.78
C ALA A 153 32.22 -14.43 14.87
N GLY A 154 31.63 -14.79 16.01
CA GLY A 154 30.95 -16.08 16.16
C GLY A 154 29.61 -16.16 15.42
N GLU A 155 29.10 -17.39 15.29
CA GLU A 155 27.80 -17.69 14.67
C GLU A 155 26.63 -17.09 15.46
N GLU A 156 26.70 -17.18 16.79
CA GLU A 156 25.70 -16.57 17.66
C GLU A 156 25.74 -15.04 17.59
N TYR A 157 24.53 -14.45 17.59
CA TYR A 157 24.39 -13.00 17.52
C TYR A 157 25.02 -12.31 18.74
N GLY A 158 26.06 -11.52 18.47
CA GLY A 158 26.72 -10.73 19.50
C GLY A 158 27.90 -11.40 20.18
N ILE A 159 28.33 -12.58 19.76
CA ILE A 159 29.59 -13.16 20.21
C ILE A 159 30.76 -12.67 19.34
N LEU A 160 31.86 -12.32 19.99
CA LEU A 160 33.15 -12.02 19.39
C LEU A 160 34.23 -12.81 20.15
N TYR A 161 35.01 -13.59 19.41
CA TYR A 161 36.10 -14.38 19.96
C TYR A 161 37.43 -13.62 19.90
N TYR A 162 38.28 -13.85 20.89
CA TYR A 162 39.70 -13.47 20.87
C TYR A 162 40.57 -14.73 20.91
N THR A 163 41.69 -14.69 20.21
CA THR A 163 42.71 -15.76 20.25
C THR A 163 43.74 -15.44 21.34
N ASP A 164 44.55 -16.44 21.75
CA ASP A 164 45.53 -16.26 22.83
C ASP A 164 46.66 -15.28 22.48
N ASP A 165 46.98 -15.16 21.19
CA ASP A 165 47.95 -14.21 20.63
C ASP A 165 47.38 -12.79 20.47
N LEU A 166 46.06 -12.63 20.57
CA LEU A 166 45.40 -11.33 20.43
C LEU A 166 45.53 -10.49 21.69
N HIS A 167 46.12 -9.30 21.54
CA HIS A 167 46.15 -8.30 22.59
C HIS A 167 44.77 -7.70 22.83
N ARG A 168 44.12 -8.14 23.91
CA ARG A 168 42.75 -7.72 24.28
C ARG A 168 42.66 -6.23 24.62
N ILE A 169 41.64 -5.57 24.10
CA ILE A 169 41.41 -4.13 24.28
C ILE A 169 40.25 -3.92 25.27
N GLN A 170 40.56 -3.97 26.57
CA GLN A 170 39.57 -3.97 27.65
C GLN A 170 38.54 -2.82 27.57
N GLU A 171 38.96 -1.59 27.28
CA GLU A 171 38.05 -0.45 27.15
C GLU A 171 36.99 -0.65 26.06
N SER A 172 37.40 -1.28 24.95
CA SER A 172 36.53 -1.55 23.81
C SER A 172 35.62 -2.76 24.06
N GLU A 173 36.10 -3.74 24.82
CA GLU A 173 35.29 -4.86 25.30
C GLU A 173 34.20 -4.39 26.28
N LEU A 174 34.54 -3.52 27.24
CA LEU A 174 33.57 -2.91 28.16
C LEU A 174 32.53 -2.07 27.42
N ARG A 175 32.96 -1.25 26.44
CA ARG A 175 32.06 -0.51 25.56
C ARG A 175 31.19 -1.46 24.73
N GLY A 176 31.75 -2.58 24.29
CA GLY A 176 31.05 -3.61 23.53
C GLY A 176 30.00 -4.34 24.36
N ALA A 177 30.30 -4.66 25.62
CA ALA A 177 29.37 -5.30 26.55
C ALA A 177 28.12 -4.43 26.78
N LYS A 178 28.29 -3.11 26.97
CA LYS A 178 27.16 -2.15 27.05
C LYS A 178 26.29 -2.13 25.78
N LEU A 179 26.90 -2.40 24.62
CA LEU A 179 26.19 -2.51 23.35
C LEU A 179 25.62 -3.91 23.10
N GLY A 180 25.84 -4.87 24.01
CA GLY A 180 25.36 -6.25 24.00
C GLY A 180 26.27 -7.24 23.28
N PHE A 181 27.58 -6.99 23.21
CA PHE A 181 28.57 -8.00 22.79
C PHE A 181 29.00 -8.87 23.97
N ARG A 182 29.30 -10.13 23.67
CA ARG A 182 29.95 -11.09 24.58
C ARG A 182 31.31 -11.45 23.98
N PHE A 183 32.36 -11.35 24.79
CA PHE A 183 33.72 -11.66 24.40
C PHE A 183 34.15 -12.99 25.02
N LEU A 184 34.55 -13.95 24.20
CA LEU A 184 34.91 -15.30 24.62
C LEU A 184 36.26 -15.70 24.03
N PRO A 185 37.02 -16.61 24.67
CA PRO A 185 38.18 -17.20 24.01
C PRO A 185 37.72 -17.99 22.78
N TYR A 186 38.52 -17.96 21.72
CA TYR A 186 38.25 -18.76 20.52
C TYR A 186 38.24 -20.24 20.90
N PRO A 187 37.21 -21.02 20.52
CA PRO A 187 37.14 -22.42 20.91
C PRO A 187 38.30 -23.19 20.29
N SER A 188 39.06 -23.90 21.11
CA SER A 188 40.02 -24.91 20.64
C SER A 188 39.26 -26.08 20.02
N GLU A 189 39.90 -26.82 19.11
CA GLU A 189 39.26 -27.92 18.35
C GLU A 189 38.50 -28.93 19.24
N GLU A 190 38.99 -29.18 20.47
CA GLU A 190 38.34 -30.06 21.46
C GLU A 190 36.96 -29.56 21.93
N THR A 191 36.74 -28.25 21.98
CA THR A 191 35.47 -27.64 22.41
C THR A 191 34.39 -27.64 21.32
N ILE A 192 34.79 -27.60 20.04
CA ILE A 192 33.88 -27.59 18.88
C ILE A 192 33.18 -28.96 18.73
N VAL A 193 33.88 -30.04 19.10
CA VAL A 193 33.35 -31.40 19.07
C VAL A 193 32.24 -31.58 20.12
N LEU A 194 32.37 -30.98 21.30
CA LEU A 194 31.36 -31.09 22.37
C LEU A 194 30.08 -30.29 22.07
N SER A 195 30.17 -29.15 21.39
CA SER A 195 29.00 -28.34 21.01
C SER A 195 28.15 -28.95 19.89
N ASN A 196 28.70 -29.91 19.13
CA ASN A 196 28.00 -30.57 18.02
C ASN A 196 27.41 -31.94 18.41
N ILE A 197 27.65 -32.42 19.64
CA ILE A 197 27.20 -33.73 20.14
C ILE A 197 25.99 -33.59 21.09
N LEU A 198 25.64 -32.38 21.51
CA LEU A 198 24.45 -32.03 22.30
C LEU A 198 23.42 -31.30 21.45
#